data_AF-A0A3A1XAV1-F1
#
_entry.id   AF-A0A3A1XAV1-F1
#
_cell.length_a   1.000
_cell.length_b   1.000
_cell.length_c   1.000
_cell.angle_alpha   90.00
_cell.angle_beta   90.00
_cell.angle_gamma   90.00
#
_symmetry.space_group_name_H-M   'P 1'
#
loop_
_entity.id
_entity.type
_entity.pdbx_description
1 polymer ?
#
loop_
_entity_poly.entity_id
_entity_poly.type
_entity_poly.pdbx_seq_one_letter_code
_entity_poly.pdbx_strand_id
1 'polypeptide(L)'
;MNEKDILKSLALNFSERKSLAALNNYEVLFNNIVYVNKLFYDLTIKLDALNKEIEQLIIETYTVNDEFNEVASSKQYFKKIIPRILKNDFEILKKFLIVFKSDEIDKIDSNNVGKLRKGFIDYSNLVTTTRQTLDSMVSDAYQLIILDAKELNFHVLTSLKSFELYATKSIRHSLFNQEIEDALSEFDNLNYNQRVRGVESDITKCTKKNFGDKIDYIFTELNLDNQEALKEELKNLFRFSSEFTHIGYTSTLFTSSDSSDIIFCSDIGPYLLSTENFNELKYEILSTMMRFISAIYLKSISFMVNKVYKREYATRLSKQINDYITEVNHLLQTRNNSYCFFIKEGLKDSDEIIELQCMCGVVKKWEPPHDLAELYCKGCGSSFKLIELEGNPGYIITSIGPVKVIGSDVPEIFEMKFEDRKVLFDNCREIMNSYEEE
;
A
#
# COMPACT_ATOMS: atom_id res chain seq x y z
N MET A 1 -25.66 -23.13 20.85
CA MET A 1 -26.24 -22.07 20.00
C MET A 1 -26.80 -22.76 18.76
N ASN A 2 -28.11 -22.69 18.53
CA ASN A 2 -28.75 -23.25 17.34
C ASN A 2 -28.90 -22.21 16.22
N GLU A 3 -29.45 -22.59 15.06
CA GLU A 3 -29.63 -21.71 13.90
C GLU A 3 -30.47 -20.46 14.20
N LYS A 4 -31.49 -20.58 15.07
CA LYS A 4 -32.34 -19.46 15.49
C LYS A 4 -31.59 -18.52 16.43
N ASP A 5 -30.77 -19.06 17.33
CA ASP A 5 -29.93 -18.27 18.23
C ASP A 5 -28.89 -17.46 17.44
N ILE A 6 -28.29 -18.07 16.40
CA ILE A 6 -27.36 -17.39 15.49
C ILE A 6 -28.07 -16.25 14.77
N LEU A 7 -29.21 -16.51 14.10
CA LEU A 7 -29.94 -15.48 13.36
C LEU A 7 -30.42 -14.35 14.27
N LYS A 8 -30.94 -14.68 15.46
CA LYS A 8 -31.33 -13.68 16.47
C LYS A 8 -30.14 -12.82 16.88
N SER A 9 -28.96 -13.41 17.07
CA SER A 9 -27.75 -12.69 17.44
C SER A 9 -27.30 -11.74 16.32
N LEU A 10 -27.31 -12.20 15.07
CA LEU A 10 -26.97 -11.36 13.91
C LEU A 10 -27.96 -10.20 13.73
N ALA A 11 -29.25 -10.49 13.76
CA ALA A 11 -30.30 -9.48 13.61
C ALA A 11 -30.19 -8.40 14.69
N LEU A 12 -30.11 -8.80 15.97
CA LEU A 12 -30.04 -7.85 17.08
C LEU A 12 -28.75 -7.03 17.11
N ASN A 13 -27.59 -7.64 16.83
CA ASN A 13 -26.32 -6.90 16.92
C ASN A 13 -26.07 -5.98 15.72
N PHE A 14 -26.47 -6.39 14.51
CA PHE A 14 -26.21 -5.60 13.31
C PHE A 14 -27.26 -4.52 13.05
N SER A 15 -28.53 -4.74 13.40
CA SER A 15 -29.58 -3.72 13.22
C SER A 15 -29.63 -2.69 14.36
N GLU A 16 -29.37 -3.09 15.61
CA GLU A 16 -29.49 -2.20 16.78
C GLU A 16 -28.15 -1.58 17.21
N ARG A 17 -27.02 -1.97 16.60
CA ARG A 17 -25.65 -1.52 16.96
C ARG A 17 -25.42 -1.46 18.48
N LYS A 18 -25.67 -2.59 19.16
CA LYS A 18 -25.69 -2.69 20.64
C LYS A 18 -24.41 -2.26 21.35
N SER A 19 -23.29 -2.26 20.65
CA SER A 19 -21.99 -1.83 21.15
C SER A 19 -21.30 -0.96 20.12
N LEU A 20 -20.73 0.14 20.59
CA LEU A 20 -19.93 1.06 19.79
C LEU A 20 -18.57 1.22 20.48
N ALA A 21 -17.51 1.31 19.68
CA ALA A 21 -16.17 1.63 20.12
C ALA A 21 -15.68 2.81 19.27
N ALA A 22 -14.86 3.66 19.86
CA ALA A 22 -14.22 4.79 19.18
C ALA A 22 -12.73 4.75 19.46
N LEU A 23 -11.93 5.32 18.55
CA LEU A 23 -10.51 5.48 18.74
C LEU A 23 -10.21 6.50 19.82
N ASN A 24 -9.05 6.32 20.46
CA ASN A 24 -8.53 7.29 21.40
C ASN A 24 -8.01 8.56 20.70
N ASN A 25 -7.67 8.49 19.40
CA ASN A 25 -7.15 9.64 18.65
C ASN A 25 -7.44 9.57 17.15
N TYR A 26 -8.51 10.25 16.72
CA TYR A 26 -8.88 10.40 15.31
C TYR A 26 -7.90 11.29 14.51
N GLU A 27 -7.27 12.28 15.13
CA GLU A 27 -6.32 13.19 14.47
C GLU A 27 -5.12 12.42 13.90
N VAL A 28 -4.58 11.48 14.68
CA VAL A 28 -3.50 10.58 14.23
C VAL A 28 -3.91 9.79 13.00
N LEU A 29 -5.11 9.20 13.01
CA LEU A 29 -5.65 8.46 11.87
C LEU A 29 -5.79 9.35 10.64
N PHE A 30 -6.35 10.54 10.80
CA PHE A 30 -6.50 11.52 9.72
C PHE A 30 -5.14 11.90 9.12
N ASN A 31 -4.17 12.27 9.96
CA ASN A 31 -2.81 12.61 9.54
C ASN A 31 -2.12 11.44 8.81
N ASN A 32 -2.33 10.22 9.29
CA ASN A 32 -1.83 9.00 8.65
C ASN A 32 -2.43 8.79 7.25
N ILE A 33 -3.74 8.98 7.07
CA ILE A 33 -4.41 8.88 5.76
C ILE A 33 -3.89 9.94 4.80
N VAL A 34 -3.82 11.20 5.23
CA VAL A 34 -3.31 12.31 4.40
C VAL A 34 -1.89 12.02 3.92
N TYR A 35 -1.04 11.56 4.82
CA TYR A 35 0.35 11.23 4.49
C TYR A 35 0.46 10.07 3.50
N VAL A 36 -0.20 8.95 3.78
CA VAL A 36 -0.12 7.77 2.91
C VAL A 36 -0.74 8.05 1.55
N ASN A 37 -1.85 8.80 1.49
CA ASN A 37 -2.45 9.23 0.23
C ASN A 37 -1.50 10.09 -0.61
N LYS A 38 -0.80 11.04 0.01
CA LYS A 38 0.23 11.85 -0.66
C LYS A 38 1.38 10.98 -1.18
N LEU A 39 1.90 10.08 -0.35
CA LEU A 39 2.97 9.15 -0.75
C LEU A 39 2.55 8.29 -1.96
N PHE A 40 1.31 7.82 -1.96
CA PHE A 40 0.74 7.04 -3.05
C PHE A 40 0.61 7.87 -4.35
N TYR A 41 0.18 9.13 -4.23
CA TYR A 41 0.13 10.07 -5.35
C TYR A 41 1.53 10.33 -5.94
N ASP A 42 2.51 10.63 -5.09
CA ASP A 42 3.89 10.88 -5.50
C ASP A 42 4.50 9.64 -6.19
N LEU A 43 4.21 8.44 -5.68
CA LEU A 43 4.63 7.19 -6.30
C LEU A 43 3.98 6.97 -7.67
N THR A 44 2.70 7.34 -7.82
CA THR A 44 1.98 7.23 -9.10
C THR A 44 2.61 8.12 -10.17
N ILE A 45 3.11 9.31 -9.81
CA ILE A 45 3.87 10.18 -10.72
C ILE A 45 5.18 9.52 -11.16
N LYS A 46 5.94 8.94 -10.21
CA LYS A 46 7.20 8.24 -10.50
C LYS A 46 6.97 7.03 -11.41
N LEU A 47 5.89 6.30 -11.19
CA LEU A 47 5.47 5.15 -11.98
C LEU A 47 5.10 5.54 -13.42
N ASP A 48 4.39 6.66 -13.63
CA ASP A 48 4.10 7.18 -14.97
C ASP A 48 5.38 7.57 -15.73
N ALA A 49 6.35 8.20 -15.04
CA ALA A 49 7.65 8.52 -15.62
C ALA A 49 8.43 7.25 -16.01
N LEU A 50 8.47 6.25 -15.13
CA LEU A 50 9.10 4.95 -15.39
C LEU A 50 8.48 4.25 -16.61
N ASN A 51 7.16 4.29 -16.75
CA ASN A 51 6.50 3.67 -17.90
C ASN A 51 6.79 4.37 -19.22
N LYS A 52 6.83 5.70 -19.24
CA LYS A 52 7.24 6.45 -20.44
C LYS A 52 8.64 6.05 -20.90
N GLU A 53 9.53 5.84 -19.93
CA GLU A 53 10.87 5.38 -20.19
C GLU A 53 10.93 3.93 -20.70
N ILE A 54 10.17 3.02 -20.08
CA ILE A 54 10.01 1.64 -20.57
C ILE A 54 9.47 1.64 -22.00
N GLU A 55 8.42 2.40 -22.29
CA GLU A 55 7.79 2.52 -23.60
C GLU A 55 8.78 3.03 -24.67
N GLN A 56 9.62 4.02 -24.32
CA GLN A 56 10.65 4.53 -25.23
C GLN A 56 11.72 3.47 -25.52
N LEU A 57 12.23 2.82 -24.47
CA LEU A 57 13.33 1.86 -24.62
C LEU A 57 12.88 0.58 -25.30
N ILE A 58 11.67 0.09 -25.03
CA ILE A 58 11.23 -1.24 -25.50
C ILE A 58 11.09 -1.31 -27.02
N ILE A 59 10.98 -0.18 -27.72
CA ILE A 59 10.84 -0.15 -29.18
C ILE A 59 12.20 -0.41 -29.85
N GLU A 60 13.27 0.07 -29.24
CA GLU A 60 14.63 0.02 -29.76
C GLU A 60 15.20 -1.40 -29.76
N THR A 61 15.67 -1.88 -30.91
CA THR A 61 16.18 -3.26 -31.03
C THR A 61 17.46 -3.48 -30.23
N TYR A 62 18.31 -2.45 -30.10
CA TYR A 62 19.58 -2.57 -29.40
C TYR A 62 19.44 -2.62 -27.88
N THR A 63 18.29 -2.23 -27.32
CA THR A 63 18.05 -2.16 -25.86
C THR A 63 17.45 -3.44 -25.28
N VAL A 64 16.73 -4.23 -26.08
CA VAL A 64 16.03 -5.46 -25.67
C VAL A 64 16.79 -6.73 -26.04
N ASN A 65 16.57 -7.81 -25.30
CA ASN A 65 17.17 -9.11 -25.56
C ASN A 65 16.71 -9.69 -26.91
N ASP A 66 17.56 -10.50 -27.55
CA ASP A 66 17.34 -10.99 -28.92
C ASP A 66 16.02 -11.75 -29.07
N GLU A 67 15.59 -12.50 -28.05
CA GLU A 67 14.32 -13.22 -28.04
C GLU A 67 13.08 -12.32 -28.22
N PHE A 68 13.18 -11.02 -27.93
CA PHE A 68 12.13 -10.02 -28.14
C PHE A 68 12.23 -9.31 -29.51
N ASN A 69 13.34 -9.49 -30.23
CA ASN A 69 13.54 -8.92 -31.57
C ASN A 69 13.30 -9.94 -32.70
N GLU A 70 13.37 -11.23 -32.40
CA GLU A 70 13.20 -12.29 -33.39
C GLU A 70 11.76 -12.35 -33.95
N VAL A 71 11.62 -12.27 -35.28
CA VAL A 71 10.33 -12.32 -35.98
C VAL A 71 9.60 -13.67 -35.78
N ALA A 72 10.33 -14.75 -35.52
CA ALA A 72 9.73 -16.05 -35.25
C ALA A 72 9.26 -16.21 -33.79
N SER A 73 9.71 -15.33 -32.89
CA SER A 73 9.39 -15.40 -31.47
C SER A 73 8.07 -14.70 -31.18
N SER A 74 7.17 -15.37 -30.44
CA SER A 74 5.96 -14.74 -29.92
C SER A 74 6.28 -13.63 -28.91
N LYS A 75 7.49 -13.63 -28.33
CA LYS A 75 7.88 -12.61 -27.35
C LYS A 75 7.98 -11.21 -27.93
N GLN A 76 8.22 -11.07 -29.24
CA GLN A 76 8.29 -9.76 -29.89
C GLN A 76 7.00 -8.94 -29.71
N TYR A 77 5.84 -9.60 -29.58
CA TYR A 77 4.56 -8.92 -29.41
C TYR A 77 4.44 -8.27 -28.03
N PHE A 78 5.16 -8.77 -27.02
CA PHE A 78 5.19 -8.14 -25.69
C PHE A 78 5.78 -6.72 -25.73
N LYS A 79 6.58 -6.36 -26.74
CA LYS A 79 7.05 -4.97 -26.94
C LYS A 79 5.88 -3.98 -27.09
N LYS A 80 4.75 -4.42 -27.65
CA LYS A 80 3.52 -3.61 -27.78
C LYS A 80 2.58 -3.74 -26.59
N ILE A 81 2.63 -4.86 -25.87
CA ILE A 81 1.67 -5.21 -24.81
C ILE A 81 2.11 -4.65 -23.46
N ILE A 82 3.39 -4.77 -23.10
CA ILE A 82 3.91 -4.37 -21.78
C ILE A 82 3.59 -2.88 -21.47
N PRO A 83 3.88 -1.91 -22.37
CA PRO A 83 3.54 -0.51 -22.08
C PRO A 83 2.03 -0.27 -21.89
N ARG A 84 1.19 -1.10 -22.51
CA ARG A 84 -0.27 -1.00 -22.38
C ARG A 84 -0.78 -1.57 -21.06
N ILE A 85 -0.20 -2.67 -20.59
CA ILE A 85 -0.47 -3.23 -19.25
C ILE A 85 -0.12 -2.18 -18.19
N LEU A 86 1.12 -1.70 -18.20
CA LEU A 86 1.60 -0.70 -17.22
C LEU A 86 0.75 0.57 -17.26
N LYS A 87 0.42 1.08 -18.46
CA LYS A 87 -0.45 2.24 -18.60
C LYS A 87 -1.85 2.03 -18.01
N ASN A 88 -2.45 0.86 -18.22
CA ASN A 88 -3.75 0.52 -17.65
C ASN A 88 -3.69 0.48 -16.12
N ASP A 89 -2.63 -0.12 -15.55
CA ASP A 89 -2.41 -0.14 -14.11
C ASP A 89 -2.35 1.28 -13.51
N PHE A 90 -1.72 2.26 -14.18
CA PHE A 90 -1.73 3.64 -13.66
C PHE A 90 -3.10 4.28 -13.67
N GLU A 91 -3.93 4.03 -14.68
CA GLU A 91 -5.29 4.55 -14.70
C GLU A 91 -6.14 3.93 -13.57
N ILE A 92 -5.90 2.65 -13.26
CA ILE A 92 -6.52 1.97 -12.11
C ILE A 92 -6.03 2.58 -10.80
N LEU A 93 -4.73 2.87 -10.65
CA LEU A 93 -4.17 3.53 -9.47
C LEU A 93 -4.70 4.96 -9.29
N LYS A 94 -4.87 5.72 -10.37
CA LYS A 94 -5.50 7.05 -10.32
C LYS A 94 -6.96 6.96 -9.84
N LYS A 95 -7.73 6.00 -10.35
CA LYS A 95 -9.09 5.73 -9.85
C LYS A 95 -9.09 5.39 -8.37
N PHE A 96 -8.15 4.54 -7.94
CA PHE A 96 -7.97 4.20 -6.52
C PHE A 96 -7.72 5.46 -5.67
N LEU A 97 -6.79 6.33 -6.07
CA LEU A 97 -6.48 7.56 -5.34
C LEU A 97 -7.69 8.51 -5.17
N ILE A 98 -8.57 8.60 -6.16
CA ILE A 98 -9.78 9.44 -6.09
C ILE A 98 -10.71 8.97 -4.96
N VAL A 99 -10.93 7.65 -4.86
CA VAL A 99 -11.82 7.06 -3.83
C VAL A 99 -11.20 7.14 -2.44
N PHE A 100 -9.88 7.07 -2.36
CA PHE A 100 -9.12 7.03 -1.11
C PHE A 100 -8.62 8.39 -0.63
N LYS A 101 -9.10 9.49 -1.22
CA LYS A 101 -8.78 10.85 -0.77
C LYS A 101 -9.17 11.03 0.72
N SER A 102 -8.37 11.81 1.44
CA SER A 102 -8.70 12.25 2.79
C SER A 102 -9.96 13.11 2.79
N ASP A 103 -10.71 13.10 3.90
CA ASP A 103 -11.88 13.97 4.04
C ASP A 103 -11.44 15.45 4.14
N GLU A 104 -12.29 16.36 3.67
CA GLU A 104 -12.05 17.81 3.74
C GLU A 104 -12.62 18.37 5.05
N ILE A 105 -11.78 18.42 6.08
CA ILE A 105 -12.20 18.78 7.45
C ILE A 105 -12.13 20.29 7.74
N ASP A 106 -11.34 21.05 6.98
CA ASP A 106 -11.08 22.49 7.23
C ASP A 106 -12.34 23.39 7.21
N LYS A 107 -13.44 22.88 6.66
CA LYS A 107 -14.73 23.59 6.55
C LYS A 107 -15.83 22.93 7.38
N ILE A 108 -15.47 21.98 8.24
CA ILE A 108 -16.41 21.23 9.06
C ILE A 108 -16.55 21.88 10.44
N ASP A 109 -17.79 22.14 10.83
CA ASP A 109 -18.17 22.67 12.14
C ASP A 109 -19.35 21.87 12.73
N SER A 110 -19.79 22.24 13.93
CA SER A 110 -20.92 21.58 14.60
C SER A 110 -22.24 21.69 13.83
N ASN A 111 -22.40 22.68 12.94
CA ASN A 111 -23.62 22.88 12.16
C ASN A 111 -23.65 21.99 10.91
N ASN A 112 -22.49 21.54 10.43
CA ASN A 112 -22.39 20.85 9.14
C ASN A 112 -21.65 19.50 9.19
N VAL A 113 -21.23 19.04 10.38
CA VAL A 113 -20.56 17.74 10.61
C VAL A 113 -21.30 16.54 10.02
N GLY A 114 -22.63 16.64 9.88
CA GLY A 114 -23.45 15.63 9.19
C GLY A 114 -23.03 15.33 7.74
N LYS A 115 -22.29 16.25 7.08
CA LYS A 115 -21.72 16.03 5.74
C LYS A 115 -20.62 14.97 5.70
N LEU A 116 -20.00 14.66 6.85
CA LEU A 116 -18.96 13.63 6.95
C LEU A 116 -19.53 12.21 7.08
N ARG A 117 -20.85 12.06 7.24
CA ARG A 117 -21.49 10.76 7.49
C ARG A 117 -21.13 9.76 6.40
N LYS A 118 -20.68 8.58 6.80
CA LYS A 118 -20.33 7.48 5.89
C LYS A 118 -21.37 6.39 5.98
N GLY A 119 -21.90 5.98 4.84
CA GLY A 119 -22.93 4.95 4.71
C GLY A 119 -22.53 3.82 3.77
N PHE A 120 -23.49 2.96 3.45
CA PHE A 120 -23.29 1.79 2.60
C PHE A 120 -22.58 2.10 1.28
N ILE A 121 -22.96 3.17 0.59
CA ILE A 121 -22.38 3.55 -0.70
C ILE A 121 -20.90 3.91 -0.57
N ASP A 122 -20.49 4.59 0.51
CA ASP A 122 -19.08 4.94 0.75
C ASP A 122 -18.23 3.68 0.92
N TYR A 123 -18.68 2.75 1.79
CA TYR A 123 -17.98 1.49 1.99
C TYR A 123 -17.98 0.61 0.72
N SER A 124 -19.11 0.55 0.00
CA SER A 124 -19.18 -0.17 -1.27
C SER A 124 -18.19 0.38 -2.29
N ASN A 125 -18.10 1.69 -2.46
CA ASN A 125 -17.15 2.31 -3.37
C ASN A 125 -15.70 2.01 -2.96
N LEU A 126 -15.38 2.14 -1.67
CA LEU A 126 -14.06 1.83 -1.11
C LEU A 126 -13.64 0.39 -1.44
N VAL A 127 -14.52 -0.56 -1.13
CA VAL A 127 -14.20 -1.99 -1.19
C VAL A 127 -14.22 -2.53 -2.62
N THR A 128 -15.17 -2.10 -3.45
CA THR A 128 -15.20 -2.47 -4.89
C THR A 128 -13.99 -1.94 -5.64
N THR A 129 -13.56 -0.71 -5.36
CA THR A 129 -12.36 -0.13 -5.97
C THR A 129 -11.12 -0.91 -5.53
N THR A 130 -11.02 -1.25 -4.25
CA THR A 130 -9.94 -2.10 -3.71
C THR A 130 -9.89 -3.45 -4.41
N ARG A 131 -11.04 -4.12 -4.54
CA ARG A 131 -11.16 -5.43 -5.20
C ARG A 131 -10.70 -5.36 -6.65
N GLN A 132 -11.14 -4.34 -7.38
CA GLN A 132 -10.78 -4.13 -8.78
C GLN A 132 -9.28 -3.87 -8.93
N THR A 133 -8.73 -2.98 -8.09
CA THR A 133 -7.31 -2.63 -8.15
C THR A 133 -6.41 -3.82 -7.84
N LEU A 134 -6.68 -4.55 -6.76
CA LEU A 134 -5.89 -5.74 -6.40
C LEU A 134 -5.93 -6.82 -7.48
N ASP A 135 -7.11 -7.14 -8.02
CA ASP A 135 -7.25 -8.22 -9.00
C ASP A 135 -6.54 -7.92 -10.32
N SER A 136 -6.69 -6.68 -10.80
CA SER A 136 -6.01 -6.25 -12.01
C SER A 136 -4.50 -6.29 -11.80
N MET A 137 -4.01 -5.58 -10.78
CA MET A 137 -2.56 -5.45 -10.58
C MET A 137 -1.88 -6.76 -10.22
N VAL A 138 -2.54 -7.68 -9.51
CA VAL A 138 -1.99 -9.04 -9.27
C VAL A 138 -1.98 -9.86 -10.55
N SER A 139 -3.02 -9.75 -11.37
CA SER A 139 -3.04 -10.41 -12.68
C SER A 139 -1.97 -9.85 -13.60
N ASP A 140 -1.78 -8.54 -13.61
CA ASP A 140 -0.79 -7.84 -14.43
C ASP A 140 0.63 -8.12 -13.92
N ALA A 141 0.86 -8.12 -12.60
CA ALA A 141 2.13 -8.57 -12.00
C ALA A 141 2.48 -10.01 -12.40
N TYR A 142 1.50 -10.92 -12.35
CA TYR A 142 1.66 -12.30 -12.82
C TYR A 142 2.06 -12.36 -14.30
N GLN A 143 1.39 -11.58 -15.16
CA GLN A 143 1.69 -11.53 -16.59
C GLN A 143 3.08 -10.93 -16.89
N LEU A 144 3.48 -9.89 -16.15
CA LEU A 144 4.80 -9.26 -16.26
C LEU A 144 5.93 -10.22 -15.84
N ILE A 145 5.68 -11.13 -14.90
CA ILE A 145 6.65 -12.14 -14.50
C ILE A 145 6.74 -13.25 -15.54
N ILE A 146 5.60 -13.79 -16.02
CA ILE A 146 5.61 -14.99 -16.86
C ILE A 146 5.99 -14.71 -18.32
N LEU A 147 5.49 -13.62 -18.91
CA LEU A 147 5.69 -13.23 -20.32
C LEU A 147 5.49 -14.39 -21.30
N ASP A 148 4.39 -15.12 -21.13
CA ASP A 148 4.02 -16.28 -21.95
C ASP A 148 2.78 -15.98 -22.78
N ALA A 149 2.87 -16.23 -24.10
CA ALA A 149 1.81 -15.89 -25.04
C ALA A 149 0.51 -16.67 -24.78
N LYS A 150 0.58 -17.95 -24.39
CA LYS A 150 -0.62 -18.77 -24.13
C LYS A 150 -1.32 -18.34 -22.84
N GLU A 151 -0.55 -17.94 -21.83
CA GLU A 151 -1.08 -17.36 -20.58
C GLU A 151 -1.80 -16.04 -20.84
N LEU A 152 -1.19 -15.14 -21.61
CA LEU A 152 -1.82 -13.87 -21.95
C LEU A 152 -3.07 -14.08 -22.84
N ASN A 153 -2.98 -14.95 -23.85
CA ASN A 153 -4.11 -15.28 -24.72
C ASN A 153 -5.32 -15.75 -23.93
N PHE A 154 -5.13 -16.59 -22.90
CA PHE A 154 -6.24 -17.05 -22.05
C PHE A 154 -6.99 -15.87 -21.43
N HIS A 155 -6.28 -14.93 -20.83
CA HIS A 155 -6.89 -13.76 -20.19
C HIS A 155 -7.55 -12.82 -21.20
N VAL A 156 -6.87 -12.53 -22.30
CA VAL A 156 -7.36 -11.62 -23.34
C VAL A 156 -8.59 -12.20 -24.03
N LEU A 157 -8.56 -13.47 -24.47
CA LEU A 157 -9.68 -14.08 -25.18
C LEU A 157 -10.89 -14.31 -24.27
N THR A 158 -10.68 -14.67 -23.00
CA THR A 158 -11.77 -14.76 -22.01
C THR A 158 -12.44 -13.40 -21.77
N SER A 159 -11.64 -12.34 -21.65
CA SER A 159 -12.13 -10.96 -21.50
C SER A 159 -12.86 -10.50 -22.76
N LEU A 160 -12.24 -10.70 -23.93
CA LEU A 160 -12.80 -10.32 -25.22
C LEU A 160 -14.12 -11.03 -25.51
N LYS A 161 -14.24 -12.33 -25.19
CA LYS A 161 -15.49 -13.07 -25.34
C LYS A 161 -16.61 -12.50 -24.47
N SER A 162 -16.29 -12.14 -23.23
CA SER A 162 -17.25 -11.50 -22.33
C SER A 162 -17.63 -10.10 -22.81
N PHE A 163 -16.65 -9.35 -23.34
CA PHE A 163 -16.83 -8.02 -23.89
C PHE A 163 -17.69 -8.02 -25.16
N GLU A 164 -17.52 -9.02 -26.04
CA GLU A 164 -18.30 -9.20 -27.27
C GLU A 164 -19.81 -9.17 -27.00
N LEU A 165 -20.25 -9.77 -25.90
CA LEU A 165 -21.66 -9.90 -25.53
C LEU A 165 -22.31 -8.55 -25.19
N TYR A 166 -21.52 -7.57 -24.75
CA TYR A 166 -21.98 -6.24 -24.33
C TYR A 166 -21.44 -5.10 -25.22
N ALA A 167 -20.60 -5.41 -26.21
CA ALA A 167 -20.01 -4.43 -27.10
C ALA A 167 -21.11 -3.70 -27.89
N THR A 168 -21.09 -2.36 -27.85
CA THR A 168 -22.02 -1.54 -28.66
C THR A 168 -21.73 -1.74 -30.14
N LYS A 169 -22.72 -1.47 -31.01
CA LYS A 169 -22.58 -1.65 -32.47
C LYS A 169 -21.34 -0.95 -33.05
N SER A 170 -21.05 0.27 -32.59
CA SER A 170 -19.89 1.05 -33.03
C SER A 170 -18.57 0.40 -32.62
N ILE A 171 -18.47 -0.07 -31.37
CA ILE A 171 -17.28 -0.77 -30.87
C ILE A 171 -17.09 -2.09 -31.62
N ARG A 172 -18.19 -2.83 -31.84
CA ARG A 172 -18.16 -4.11 -32.55
C ARG A 172 -17.54 -3.93 -33.93
N HIS A 173 -18.00 -2.93 -34.68
CA HIS A 173 -17.47 -2.64 -36.02
C HIS A 173 -15.99 -2.24 -36.03
N SER A 174 -15.52 -1.51 -35.00
CA SER A 174 -14.12 -1.06 -34.95
C SER A 174 -13.14 -2.10 -34.41
N LEU A 175 -13.57 -2.97 -33.49
CA LEU A 175 -12.69 -3.87 -32.74
C LEU A 175 -12.70 -5.30 -33.28
N PHE A 176 -13.86 -5.79 -33.74
CA PHE A 176 -14.02 -7.17 -34.20
C PHE A 176 -13.86 -7.21 -35.71
N ASN A 177 -12.61 -7.07 -36.15
CA ASN A 177 -12.23 -7.35 -37.53
C ASN A 177 -12.05 -8.87 -37.74
N GLN A 178 -11.81 -9.29 -38.99
CA GLN A 178 -11.70 -10.71 -39.33
C GLN A 178 -10.64 -11.45 -38.50
N GLU A 179 -9.48 -10.84 -38.25
CA GLU A 179 -8.40 -11.48 -37.47
C GLU A 179 -8.84 -11.77 -36.02
N ILE A 180 -9.57 -10.84 -35.40
CA ILE A 180 -10.09 -10.99 -34.04
C ILE A 180 -11.25 -12.00 -34.00
N GLU A 181 -12.12 -12.00 -35.01
CA GLU A 181 -13.21 -12.98 -35.13
C GLU A 181 -12.69 -14.40 -35.35
N ASP A 182 -11.62 -14.56 -36.14
CA ASP A 182 -10.95 -15.85 -36.36
C ASP A 182 -10.33 -16.36 -35.05
N ALA A 183 -9.63 -15.49 -34.30
CA ALA A 183 -9.06 -15.84 -33.00
C ALA A 183 -10.12 -16.25 -31.97
N LEU A 184 -11.27 -15.55 -31.93
CA LEU A 184 -12.40 -15.94 -31.08
C LEU A 184 -13.05 -17.25 -31.51
N SER A 185 -13.14 -17.49 -32.81
CA SER A 185 -13.66 -18.75 -33.35
C SER A 185 -12.75 -19.92 -32.99
N GLU A 186 -11.44 -19.74 -33.06
CA GLU A 186 -10.46 -20.73 -32.60
C GLU A 186 -10.58 -21.00 -31.09
N PHE A 187 -10.76 -19.94 -30.29
CA PHE A 187 -11.00 -20.05 -28.86
C PHE A 187 -12.31 -20.77 -28.53
N ASP A 188 -13.38 -20.55 -29.30
CA ASP A 188 -14.68 -21.20 -29.12
C ASP A 188 -14.69 -22.68 -29.53
N ASN A 189 -13.75 -23.08 -30.41
CA ASN A 189 -13.55 -24.48 -30.78
C ASN A 189 -12.85 -25.29 -29.67
N LEU A 190 -12.25 -24.64 -28.67
CA LEU A 190 -11.69 -25.31 -27.49
C LEU A 190 -12.81 -25.94 -26.65
N ASN A 191 -12.51 -27.08 -26.03
CA ASN A 191 -13.49 -27.70 -25.12
C ASN A 191 -13.72 -26.83 -23.87
N TYR A 192 -14.85 -27.05 -23.19
CA TYR A 192 -15.24 -26.27 -22.01
C TYR A 192 -14.14 -26.18 -20.94
N ASN A 193 -13.38 -27.25 -20.70
CA ASN A 193 -12.32 -27.23 -19.69
C ASN A 193 -11.11 -26.40 -20.14
N GLN A 194 -10.73 -26.45 -21.41
CA GLN A 194 -9.67 -25.60 -21.96
C GLN A 194 -10.08 -24.13 -21.90
N ARG A 195 -11.30 -23.82 -22.34
CA ARG A 195 -11.80 -22.44 -22.43
C ARG A 195 -12.10 -21.79 -21.07
N VAL A 196 -12.76 -22.52 -20.16
CA VAL A 196 -13.24 -21.96 -18.88
C VAL A 196 -12.27 -22.23 -17.73
N ARG A 197 -11.62 -23.40 -17.75
CA ARG A 197 -10.70 -23.80 -16.67
C ARG A 197 -9.24 -23.56 -17.04
N GLY A 198 -8.95 -22.99 -18.21
CA GLY A 198 -7.59 -22.66 -18.66
C GLY A 198 -6.66 -23.87 -18.74
N VAL A 199 -7.20 -25.05 -19.04
CA VAL A 199 -6.37 -26.23 -19.33
C VAL A 199 -5.56 -25.96 -20.59
N GLU A 200 -4.30 -26.39 -20.62
CA GLU A 200 -3.41 -26.15 -21.74
C GLU A 200 -3.99 -26.67 -23.07
N SER A 201 -3.81 -25.85 -24.10
CA SER A 201 -4.20 -26.08 -25.49
C SER A 201 -3.12 -25.51 -26.42
N ASP A 202 -3.36 -25.54 -27.72
CA ASP A 202 -2.43 -25.00 -28.71
C ASP A 202 -2.33 -23.47 -28.62
N ILE A 203 -3.39 -22.76 -28.21
CA ILE A 203 -3.44 -21.29 -28.19
C ILE A 203 -3.49 -20.66 -26.79
N THR A 204 -3.98 -21.38 -25.78
CA THR A 204 -4.15 -20.86 -24.41
C THR A 204 -3.71 -21.84 -23.33
N LYS A 205 -3.25 -21.31 -22.19
CA LYS A 205 -3.10 -22.04 -20.92
C LYS A 205 -3.30 -21.07 -19.75
N CYS A 206 -3.70 -21.57 -18.58
CA CYS A 206 -3.73 -20.80 -17.34
C CYS A 206 -3.27 -21.68 -16.18
N THR A 207 -1.99 -21.58 -15.84
CA THR A 207 -1.41 -22.41 -14.78
C THR A 207 -1.86 -21.97 -13.39
N LYS A 208 -2.11 -20.67 -13.18
CA LYS A 208 -2.55 -20.08 -11.90
C LYS A 208 -3.92 -19.42 -12.04
N LYS A 209 -4.97 -20.14 -11.61
CA LYS A 209 -6.35 -19.83 -11.99
C LYS A 209 -6.98 -18.78 -11.10
N ASN A 210 -6.82 -18.92 -9.80
CA ASN A 210 -7.42 -18.02 -8.83
C ASN A 210 -6.39 -16.99 -8.33
N PHE A 211 -6.89 -15.94 -7.67
CA PHE A 211 -6.06 -14.88 -7.11
C PHE A 211 -5.01 -15.41 -6.12
N GLY A 212 -5.38 -16.38 -5.27
CA GLY A 212 -4.48 -17.01 -4.31
C GLY A 212 -3.32 -17.73 -5.01
N ASP A 213 -3.60 -18.52 -6.05
CA ASP A 213 -2.57 -19.25 -6.81
C ASP A 213 -1.57 -18.28 -7.48
N LYS A 214 -2.06 -17.14 -7.98
CA LYS A 214 -1.23 -16.09 -8.58
C LYS A 214 -0.35 -15.43 -7.53
N ILE A 215 -0.92 -15.06 -6.38
CA ILE A 215 -0.15 -14.53 -5.24
C ILE A 215 0.93 -15.52 -4.82
N ASP A 216 0.60 -16.79 -4.62
CA ASP A 216 1.57 -17.81 -4.21
C ASP A 216 2.72 -17.92 -5.22
N TYR A 217 2.40 -17.95 -6.52
CA TYR A 217 3.41 -17.96 -7.58
C TYR A 217 4.30 -16.72 -7.56
N ILE A 218 3.71 -15.52 -7.46
CA ILE A 218 4.45 -14.26 -7.42
C ILE A 218 5.41 -14.23 -6.23
N PHE A 219 4.97 -14.67 -5.05
CA PHE A 219 5.81 -14.72 -3.86
C PHE A 219 7.02 -15.64 -4.05
N THR A 220 6.82 -16.80 -4.66
CA THR A 220 7.92 -17.72 -4.98
C THR A 220 8.89 -17.11 -6.00
N GLU A 221 8.41 -16.57 -7.11
CA GLU A 221 9.28 -16.02 -8.17
C GLU A 221 10.07 -14.78 -7.72
N LEU A 222 9.50 -13.99 -6.79
CA LEU A 222 10.14 -12.79 -6.24
C LEU A 222 10.97 -13.06 -4.98
N ASN A 223 11.10 -14.33 -4.55
CA ASN A 223 11.78 -14.76 -3.33
C ASN A 223 11.28 -14.00 -2.07
N LEU A 224 9.96 -13.95 -1.88
CA LEU A 224 9.29 -13.25 -0.77
C LEU A 224 8.80 -14.19 0.33
N ASP A 225 9.38 -15.38 0.47
CA ASP A 225 8.93 -16.41 1.41
C ASP A 225 8.96 -15.94 2.89
N ASN A 226 9.79 -14.94 3.20
CA ASN A 226 9.84 -14.32 4.53
C ASN A 226 8.72 -13.31 4.80
N GLN A 227 7.82 -13.06 3.85
CA GLN A 227 6.71 -12.10 3.96
C GLN A 227 5.32 -12.77 4.01
N GLU A 228 5.22 -13.94 4.64
CA GLU A 228 3.94 -14.69 4.73
C GLU A 228 2.80 -13.85 5.34
N ALA A 229 3.11 -12.94 6.28
CA ALA A 229 2.12 -12.03 6.84
C ALA A 229 1.48 -11.12 5.77
N LEU A 230 2.28 -10.55 4.86
CA LEU A 230 1.76 -9.71 3.77
C LEU A 230 0.94 -10.55 2.78
N LYS A 231 1.37 -11.76 2.48
CA LYS A 231 0.69 -12.68 1.58
C LYS A 231 -0.73 -12.99 2.05
N GLU A 232 -0.87 -13.36 3.32
CA GLU A 232 -2.16 -13.67 3.92
C GLU A 232 -3.02 -12.42 4.09
N GLU A 233 -2.43 -11.27 4.41
CA GLU A 233 -3.12 -9.98 4.43
C GLU A 233 -3.75 -9.65 3.06
N LEU A 234 -3.03 -9.86 1.95
CA LEU A 234 -3.56 -9.61 0.61
C LEU A 234 -4.69 -10.59 0.22
N LYS A 235 -4.55 -11.87 0.56
CA LYS A 235 -5.62 -12.86 0.34
C LYS A 235 -6.86 -12.52 1.17
N ASN A 236 -6.67 -12.12 2.42
CA ASN A 236 -7.75 -11.70 3.30
C ASN A 236 -8.43 -10.43 2.79
N LEU A 237 -7.66 -9.42 2.35
CA LEU A 237 -8.21 -8.19 1.79
C LEU A 237 -9.01 -8.45 0.52
N PHE A 238 -8.50 -9.30 -0.37
CA PHE A 238 -9.22 -9.74 -1.57
C PHE A 238 -10.53 -10.45 -1.22
N ARG A 239 -10.48 -11.41 -0.28
CA ARG A 239 -11.64 -12.18 0.17
C ARG A 239 -12.68 -11.28 0.83
N PHE A 240 -12.27 -10.45 1.79
CA PHE A 240 -13.10 -9.45 2.43
C PHE A 240 -13.80 -8.59 1.39
N SER A 241 -13.05 -8.09 0.40
CA SER A 241 -13.61 -7.21 -0.61
C SER A 241 -14.60 -7.92 -1.55
N SER A 242 -14.33 -9.20 -1.83
CA SER A 242 -15.22 -10.07 -2.61
C SER A 242 -16.53 -10.36 -1.87
N GLU A 243 -16.46 -10.79 -0.60
CA GLU A 243 -17.63 -11.11 0.22
C GLU A 243 -18.50 -9.86 0.45
N PHE A 244 -17.87 -8.71 0.67
CA PHE A 244 -18.55 -7.43 0.82
C PHE A 244 -19.33 -7.03 -0.45
N THR A 245 -18.76 -7.28 -1.63
CA THR A 245 -19.35 -6.89 -2.92
C THR A 245 -20.43 -7.86 -3.40
N HIS A 246 -20.26 -9.17 -3.17
CA HIS A 246 -21.14 -10.20 -3.73
C HIS A 246 -22.27 -10.64 -2.79
N ILE A 247 -22.00 -10.71 -1.49
CA ILE A 247 -22.95 -11.24 -0.50
C ILE A 247 -23.47 -10.10 0.37
N GLY A 248 -22.57 -9.22 0.81
CA GLY A 248 -22.89 -7.92 1.39
C GLY A 248 -23.76 -7.91 2.65
N TYR A 249 -24.18 -9.05 3.21
CA TYR A 249 -25.16 -9.04 4.30
C TYR A 249 -24.66 -8.31 5.55
N THR A 250 -23.41 -8.54 5.97
CA THR A 250 -22.85 -7.83 7.13
C THR A 250 -22.75 -6.33 6.84
N SER A 251 -22.32 -5.94 5.63
CA SER A 251 -22.19 -4.54 5.27
C SER A 251 -23.53 -3.84 5.12
N THR A 252 -24.48 -4.46 4.44
CA THR A 252 -25.87 -3.99 4.36
C THR A 252 -26.43 -3.85 5.77
N LEU A 253 -26.44 -4.89 6.59
CA LEU A 253 -27.05 -4.82 7.93
C LEU A 253 -26.35 -3.80 8.84
N PHE A 254 -25.02 -3.72 8.79
CA PHE A 254 -24.25 -2.80 9.64
C PHE A 254 -24.34 -1.34 9.19
N THR A 255 -24.29 -1.05 7.89
CA THR A 255 -24.19 0.32 7.34
C THR A 255 -25.51 0.92 6.86
N SER A 256 -26.61 0.16 6.87
CA SER A 256 -27.95 0.63 6.49
C SER A 256 -28.83 1.11 7.66
N SER A 257 -28.29 1.15 8.89
CA SER A 257 -29.07 1.65 10.03
C SER A 257 -29.25 3.17 9.98
N ASP A 258 -30.50 3.60 10.11
CA ASP A 258 -30.90 5.02 10.21
C ASP A 258 -30.67 5.63 11.61
N SER A 259 -29.94 4.93 12.49
CA SER A 259 -29.65 5.39 13.84
C SER A 259 -28.90 6.72 13.83
N SER A 260 -29.16 7.57 14.83
CA SER A 260 -28.41 8.79 15.09
C SER A 260 -26.92 8.47 15.27
N ASP A 261 -26.06 9.23 14.60
CA ASP A 261 -24.61 9.10 14.69
C ASP A 261 -24.05 9.89 15.87
N ILE A 262 -22.91 9.47 16.41
CA ILE A 262 -22.27 10.14 17.55
C ILE A 262 -21.31 11.20 17.02
N ILE A 263 -21.42 12.43 17.53
CA ILE A 263 -20.50 13.53 17.22
C ILE A 263 -19.41 13.57 18.29
N PHE A 264 -18.16 13.48 17.85
CA PHE A 264 -16.97 13.71 18.66
C PHE A 264 -16.30 15.03 18.27
N CYS A 265 -15.42 15.52 19.15
CA CYS A 265 -14.60 16.70 18.91
C CYS A 265 -13.12 16.35 19.06
N SER A 266 -12.27 16.95 18.22
CA SER A 266 -10.82 16.87 18.28
C SER A 266 -10.21 18.23 17.99
N ASP A 267 -8.88 18.34 18.09
CA ASP A 267 -8.13 19.57 17.78
C ASP A 267 -8.28 19.99 16.30
N ILE A 268 -8.60 19.04 15.42
CA ILE A 268 -8.83 19.26 13.99
C ILE A 268 -10.31 19.52 13.64
N GLY A 269 -11.20 19.56 14.64
CA GLY A 269 -12.63 19.82 14.49
C GLY A 269 -13.55 18.65 14.87
N PRO A 270 -14.88 18.82 14.70
CA PRO A 270 -15.86 17.80 15.00
C PRO A 270 -15.90 16.72 13.91
N TYR A 271 -16.14 15.47 14.31
CA TYR A 271 -16.24 14.32 13.42
C TYR A 271 -17.32 13.34 13.90
N LEU A 272 -17.69 12.38 13.04
CA LEU A 272 -18.69 11.35 13.37
C LEU A 272 -18.04 10.00 13.61
N LEU A 273 -18.66 9.17 14.44
CA LEU A 273 -18.23 7.79 14.62
C LEU A 273 -18.24 6.99 13.31
N SER A 274 -19.23 7.20 12.43
CA SER A 274 -19.22 6.57 11.11
C SER A 274 -18.04 6.99 10.24
N THR A 275 -17.61 8.26 10.36
CA THR A 275 -16.43 8.77 9.64
C THR A 275 -15.15 8.12 10.15
N GLU A 276 -15.02 7.98 11.47
CA GLU A 276 -13.88 7.29 12.10
C GLU A 276 -13.77 5.84 11.64
N ASN A 277 -14.82 5.03 11.83
CA ASN A 277 -14.85 3.61 11.45
C ASN A 277 -14.55 3.41 9.95
N PHE A 278 -15.01 4.33 9.10
CA PHE A 278 -14.73 4.28 7.66
C PHE A 278 -13.27 4.61 7.37
N ASN A 279 -12.73 5.62 8.05
CA ASN A 279 -11.34 6.04 7.89
C ASN A 279 -10.35 5.01 8.45
N GLU A 280 -10.70 4.25 9.48
CA GLU A 280 -9.90 3.10 9.93
C GLU A 280 -9.74 2.08 8.81
N LEU A 281 -10.85 1.61 8.22
CA LEU A 281 -10.80 0.67 7.10
C LEU A 281 -10.06 1.27 5.89
N LYS A 282 -10.30 2.55 5.59
CA LYS A 282 -9.59 3.26 4.51
C LYS A 282 -8.08 3.25 4.73
N TYR A 283 -7.62 3.51 5.96
CA TYR A 283 -6.21 3.54 6.31
C TYR A 283 -5.56 2.16 6.21
N GLU A 284 -6.22 1.13 6.75
CA GLU A 284 -5.75 -0.26 6.63
C GLU A 284 -5.56 -0.64 5.16
N ILE A 285 -6.56 -0.42 4.32
CA ILE A 285 -6.46 -0.71 2.90
C ILE A 285 -5.36 0.11 2.22
N LEU A 286 -5.24 1.41 2.50
CA LEU A 286 -4.18 2.25 1.93
C LEU A 286 -2.79 1.73 2.28
N SER A 287 -2.58 1.37 3.54
CA SER A 287 -1.32 0.83 4.04
C SER A 287 -0.98 -0.50 3.37
N THR A 288 -1.93 -1.44 3.33
CA THR A 288 -1.76 -2.73 2.65
C THR A 288 -1.47 -2.54 1.16
N MET A 289 -2.18 -1.63 0.48
CA MET A 289 -1.98 -1.35 -0.95
C MET A 289 -0.60 -0.72 -1.23
N MET A 290 -0.11 0.16 -0.38
CA MET A 290 1.25 0.70 -0.51
C MET A 290 2.31 -0.40 -0.35
N ARG A 291 2.13 -1.30 0.62
CA ARG A 291 3.01 -2.46 0.81
C ARG A 291 2.95 -3.43 -0.36
N PHE A 292 1.77 -3.67 -0.94
CA PHE A 292 1.60 -4.42 -2.17
C PHE A 292 2.39 -3.81 -3.33
N ILE A 293 2.26 -2.49 -3.54
CA ILE A 293 2.95 -1.81 -4.64
C ILE A 293 4.47 -1.91 -4.47
N SER A 294 4.99 -1.65 -3.27
CA SER A 294 6.43 -1.65 -3.02
C SER A 294 7.04 -3.06 -3.02
N ALA A 295 6.38 -4.03 -2.38
CA ALA A 295 6.94 -5.36 -2.19
C ALA A 295 6.70 -6.29 -3.37
N ILE A 296 5.62 -6.09 -4.14
CA ILE A 296 5.19 -7.03 -5.18
C ILE A 296 5.17 -6.37 -6.56
N TYR A 297 4.38 -5.32 -6.76
CA TYR A 297 4.16 -4.77 -8.10
C TYR A 297 5.44 -4.17 -8.70
N LEU A 298 6.14 -3.29 -7.97
CA LEU A 298 7.42 -2.72 -8.41
C LEU A 298 8.47 -3.80 -8.64
N LYS A 299 8.54 -4.82 -7.78
CA LYS A 299 9.44 -5.97 -7.96
C LYS A 299 9.09 -6.79 -9.19
N SER A 300 7.81 -6.94 -9.53
CA SER A 300 7.35 -7.62 -10.75
C SER A 300 7.77 -6.85 -12.00
N ILE A 301 7.69 -5.51 -11.97
CA ILE A 301 8.24 -4.66 -13.05
C ILE A 301 9.75 -4.85 -13.15
N SER A 302 10.48 -4.85 -12.04
CA SER A 302 11.93 -5.10 -12.03
C SER A 302 12.29 -6.47 -12.62
N PHE A 303 11.52 -7.50 -12.27
CA PHE A 303 11.69 -8.85 -12.82
C PHE A 303 11.45 -8.89 -14.33
N MET A 304 10.38 -8.24 -14.81
CA MET A 304 10.10 -8.06 -16.24
C MET A 304 11.25 -7.33 -16.94
N VAL A 305 11.73 -6.24 -16.36
CA VAL A 305 12.83 -5.43 -16.92
C VAL A 305 14.08 -6.28 -17.12
N ASN A 306 14.43 -7.14 -16.15
CA ASN A 306 15.58 -8.03 -16.26
C ASN A 306 15.41 -9.13 -17.32
N LYS A 307 14.16 -9.53 -17.63
CA LYS A 307 13.87 -10.47 -18.73
C LYS A 307 13.91 -9.80 -20.10
N VAL A 308 13.34 -8.61 -20.22
CA VAL A 308 13.13 -7.93 -21.51
C VAL A 308 14.38 -7.22 -22.01
N TYR A 309 15.09 -6.52 -21.14
CA TYR A 309 16.17 -5.63 -21.53
C TYR A 309 17.55 -6.26 -21.45
N LYS A 310 18.47 -5.77 -22.29
CA LYS A 310 19.89 -6.09 -22.16
C LYS A 310 20.45 -5.55 -20.85
N ARG A 311 21.51 -6.18 -20.36
CA ARG A 311 22.10 -5.97 -19.03
C ARG A 311 22.30 -4.50 -18.64
N GLU A 312 22.77 -3.65 -19.55
CA GLU A 312 23.04 -2.24 -19.25
C GLU A 312 21.75 -1.45 -18.94
N TYR A 313 20.69 -1.63 -19.73
CA TYR A 313 19.39 -0.97 -19.52
C TYR A 313 18.65 -1.60 -18.34
N ALA A 314 18.68 -2.93 -18.23
CA ALA A 314 18.08 -3.66 -17.13
C ALA A 314 18.65 -3.23 -15.77
N THR A 315 19.98 -3.09 -15.67
CA THR A 315 20.64 -2.65 -14.43
C THR A 315 20.20 -1.24 -14.03
N ARG A 316 20.12 -0.33 -15.00
CA ARG A 316 19.74 1.07 -14.77
C ARG A 316 18.28 1.20 -14.31
N LEU A 317 17.35 0.56 -15.02
CA LEU A 317 15.92 0.57 -14.69
C LEU A 317 15.66 -0.14 -13.35
N SER A 318 16.28 -1.31 -13.13
CA SER A 318 16.17 -2.03 -11.85
C SER A 318 16.69 -1.21 -10.67
N LYS A 319 17.77 -0.44 -10.86
CA LYS A 319 18.27 0.49 -9.83
C LYS A 319 17.23 1.56 -9.49
N GLN A 320 16.68 2.23 -10.50
CA GLN A 320 15.64 3.24 -10.31
C GLN A 320 14.41 2.68 -9.58
N ILE A 321 13.97 1.47 -9.94
CA ILE A 321 12.86 0.78 -9.25
C ILE A 321 13.22 0.49 -7.78
N ASN A 322 14.43 0.01 -7.51
CA ASN A 322 14.89 -0.25 -6.14
C ASN A 322 15.00 1.01 -5.31
N ASP A 323 15.40 2.14 -5.91
CA ASP A 323 15.43 3.44 -5.24
C ASP A 323 14.00 3.84 -4.83
N TYR A 324 13.00 3.66 -5.70
CA TYR A 324 11.59 3.90 -5.36
C TYR A 324 11.08 2.98 -4.25
N ILE A 325 11.41 1.69 -4.29
CA ILE A 325 11.03 0.72 -3.23
C ILE A 325 11.63 1.14 -1.89
N THR A 326 12.92 1.48 -1.88
CA THR A 326 13.65 1.87 -0.66
C THR A 326 13.05 3.13 -0.05
N GLU A 327 12.81 4.15 -0.87
CA GLU A 327 12.20 5.41 -0.44
C GLU A 327 10.80 5.20 0.14
N VAL A 328 9.93 4.45 -0.54
CA VAL A 328 8.56 4.17 -0.07
C VAL A 328 8.58 3.41 1.24
N ASN A 329 9.39 2.35 1.34
CA ASN A 329 9.47 1.54 2.56
C ASN A 329 10.00 2.36 3.75
N HIS A 330 11.02 3.19 3.53
CA HIS A 330 11.54 4.09 4.55
C HIS A 330 10.45 5.07 5.03
N LEU A 331 9.72 5.70 4.10
CA LEU A 331 8.66 6.66 4.44
C LEU A 331 7.49 6.02 5.20
N LEU A 332 7.07 4.81 4.82
CA LEU A 332 6.04 4.05 5.55
C LEU A 332 6.49 3.67 6.96
N GLN A 333 7.77 3.34 7.14
CA GLN A 333 8.36 3.00 8.43
C GLN A 333 8.51 4.19 9.39
N THR A 334 8.09 5.41 9.06
CA THR A 334 8.21 6.56 9.98
C THR A 334 7.03 6.74 10.94
N ARG A 335 5.99 5.90 10.84
CA ARG A 335 4.68 6.10 11.49
C ARG A 335 4.29 4.93 12.39
N ASN A 336 3.49 5.20 13.42
CA ASN A 336 2.99 4.22 14.39
C ASN A 336 4.08 3.31 15.00
N ASN A 337 5.27 3.85 15.26
CA ASN A 337 6.39 3.13 15.86
C ASN A 337 6.51 3.35 17.37
N SER A 338 7.41 2.60 18.01
CA SER A 338 7.89 2.91 19.35
C SER A 338 9.27 3.56 19.26
N TYR A 339 9.41 4.77 19.79
CA TYR A 339 10.70 5.45 19.94
C TYR A 339 11.14 5.47 21.40
N CYS A 340 12.44 5.43 21.62
CA CYS A 340 13.04 5.62 22.94
C CYS A 340 13.76 6.97 22.98
N PHE A 341 13.44 7.79 23.96
CA PHE A 341 14.16 9.02 24.28
C PHE A 341 14.94 8.83 25.57
N PHE A 342 16.14 9.40 25.61
CA PHE A 342 16.99 9.37 26.79
C PHE A 342 16.89 10.73 27.47
N ILE A 343 16.45 10.73 28.72
CA ILE A 343 16.23 11.94 29.51
C ILE A 343 17.10 11.88 30.77
N LYS A 344 17.47 13.06 31.28
CA LYS A 344 18.11 13.18 32.59
C LYS A 344 17.14 12.73 33.69
N GLU A 345 17.64 11.99 34.68
CA GLU A 345 16.85 11.56 35.84
C GLU A 345 16.20 12.78 36.53
N GLY A 346 14.92 12.63 36.90
CA GLY A 346 14.13 13.68 37.56
C GLY A 346 13.60 14.77 36.63
N LEU A 347 13.94 14.76 35.33
CA LEU A 347 13.44 15.76 34.37
C LEU A 347 11.91 15.66 34.19
N LYS A 348 11.35 14.46 34.22
CA LYS A 348 9.89 14.24 34.14
C LYS A 348 9.13 14.81 35.35
N ASP A 349 9.81 15.01 36.48
CA ASP A 349 9.23 15.55 37.71
C ASP A 349 9.51 17.07 37.85
N SER A 350 10.10 17.67 36.81
CA SER A 350 10.44 19.10 36.76
C SER A 350 9.31 19.96 36.19
N ASP A 351 9.47 21.28 36.31
CA ASP A 351 8.59 22.27 35.70
C ASP A 351 9.01 22.65 34.26
N GLU A 352 10.00 21.96 33.68
CA GLU A 352 10.51 22.25 32.33
C GLU A 352 9.66 21.60 31.25
N ILE A 353 9.54 22.24 30.09
CA ILE A 353 8.90 21.63 28.91
C ILE A 353 9.93 20.72 28.23
N ILE A 354 9.58 19.44 28.09
CA ILE A 354 10.43 18.45 27.43
C ILE A 354 10.03 18.35 25.96
N GLU A 355 10.96 18.67 25.05
CA GLU A 355 10.74 18.55 23.61
C GLU A 355 11.15 17.18 23.09
N LEU A 356 10.18 16.42 22.57
CA LEU A 356 10.35 15.07 22.03
C LEU A 356 10.17 15.11 20.51
N GLN A 357 11.26 15.08 19.76
CA GLN A 357 11.24 15.12 18.29
C GLN A 357 10.97 13.74 17.68
N CYS A 358 9.84 13.61 16.97
CA CYS A 358 9.48 12.40 16.25
C CYS A 358 10.20 12.29 14.89
N MET A 359 10.46 11.06 14.42
CA MET A 359 10.98 10.82 13.06
C MET A 359 10.07 11.34 11.94
N CYS A 360 8.78 11.53 12.20
CA CYS A 360 7.86 12.15 11.25
C CYS A 360 8.03 13.69 11.17
N GLY A 361 8.95 14.27 11.95
CA GLY A 361 9.27 15.70 12.00
C GLY A 361 8.45 16.52 13.00
N VAL A 362 7.40 15.95 13.59
CA VAL A 362 6.59 16.63 14.61
C VAL A 362 7.32 16.62 15.96
N VAL A 363 7.41 17.79 16.60
CA VAL A 363 7.96 17.94 17.95
C VAL A 363 6.80 17.97 18.94
N LYS A 364 6.76 17.01 19.87
CA LYS A 364 5.84 17.03 21.00
C LYS A 364 6.48 17.86 22.10
N LYS A 365 5.79 18.92 22.51
CA LYS A 365 6.07 19.63 23.74
C LYS A 365 5.32 18.92 24.85
N TRP A 366 6.05 18.24 25.72
CA TRP A 366 5.50 17.55 26.88
C TRP A 366 5.63 18.48 28.07
N GLU A 367 4.50 19.01 28.52
CA GLU A 367 4.43 20.05 29.54
C GLU A 367 4.13 19.44 30.93
N PRO A 368 4.53 20.10 32.03
CA PRO A 368 4.15 19.70 33.39
C PRO A 368 2.61 19.61 33.53
N PRO A 369 2.06 18.60 34.23
CA PRO A 369 2.72 17.65 35.13
C PRO A 369 3.24 16.38 34.43
N HIS A 370 3.53 16.44 33.12
CA HIS A 370 4.13 15.35 32.36
C HIS A 370 3.27 14.07 32.39
N ASP A 371 2.03 14.18 31.93
CA ASP A 371 1.13 13.01 31.84
C ASP A 371 1.68 11.98 30.84
N LEU A 372 1.93 10.77 31.33
CA LEU A 372 2.43 9.64 30.55
C LEU A 372 1.44 9.24 29.43
N ALA A 373 0.15 9.52 29.57
CA ALA A 373 -0.84 9.28 28.53
C ALA A 373 -0.59 10.11 27.26
N GLU A 374 0.20 11.18 27.36
CA GLU A 374 0.56 12.06 26.24
C GLU A 374 1.88 11.70 25.54
N LEU A 375 2.54 10.61 25.95
CA LEU A 375 3.81 10.17 25.36
C LEU A 375 3.62 9.48 24.01
N TYR A 376 3.12 10.24 23.04
CA TYR A 376 3.02 9.83 21.65
C TYR A 376 3.06 11.03 20.70
N CYS A 377 3.28 10.74 19.42
CA CYS A 377 3.26 11.74 18.36
C CYS A 377 1.84 11.93 17.80
N LYS A 378 1.24 13.12 17.97
CA LYS A 378 -0.04 13.47 17.29
C LYS A 378 0.04 13.43 15.76
N GLY A 379 1.24 13.64 15.19
CA GLY A 379 1.45 13.65 13.76
C GLY A 379 1.45 12.28 13.09
N CYS A 380 1.80 11.20 13.81
CA CYS A 380 1.94 9.86 13.20
C CYS A 380 1.60 8.67 14.11
N GLY A 381 1.17 8.91 15.35
CA GLY A 381 0.77 7.86 16.29
C GLY A 381 1.90 7.12 16.99
N SER A 382 3.17 7.43 16.68
CA SER A 382 4.30 6.75 17.32
C SER A 382 4.32 6.98 18.83
N SER A 383 4.43 5.90 19.62
CA SER A 383 4.56 5.95 21.08
C SER A 383 5.99 6.30 21.50
N PHE A 384 6.13 7.05 22.59
CA PHE A 384 7.41 7.44 23.15
C PHE A 384 7.67 6.70 24.46
N LYS A 385 8.83 6.06 24.57
CA LYS A 385 9.37 5.47 25.78
C LYS A 385 10.48 6.36 26.28
N LEU A 386 10.56 6.55 27.59
CA LEU A 386 11.60 7.34 28.23
C LEU A 386 12.56 6.41 28.96
N ILE A 387 13.84 6.67 28.82
CA ILE A 387 14.92 6.02 29.56
C ILE A 387 15.61 7.12 30.36
N GLU A 388 15.47 7.05 31.68
CA GLU A 388 16.14 7.97 32.61
C GLU A 388 17.59 7.55 32.83
N LEU A 389 18.49 8.53 32.82
CA LEU A 389 19.91 8.34 33.06
C LEU A 389 20.34 9.20 34.25
N GLU A 390 21.01 8.56 35.21
CA GLU A 390 21.54 9.22 36.40
C GLU A 390 22.60 10.27 36.03
N GLY A 391 22.60 11.39 36.75
CA GLY A 391 23.62 12.44 36.61
C GLY A 391 23.46 13.35 35.38
N ASN A 392 24.55 13.65 34.70
CA ASN A 392 24.59 14.54 33.52
C ASN A 392 25.41 13.88 32.40
N PRO A 393 24.87 12.84 31.73
CA PRO A 393 25.62 12.02 30.79
C PRO A 393 26.02 12.75 29.50
N GLY A 394 25.31 13.84 29.14
CA GLY A 394 25.60 14.59 27.92
C GLY A 394 25.10 13.88 26.66
N TYR A 395 25.83 12.86 26.21
CA TYR A 395 25.51 12.06 25.02
C TYR A 395 25.58 10.57 25.34
N ILE A 396 24.78 9.79 24.63
CA ILE A 396 24.84 8.33 24.61
C ILE A 396 25.09 7.82 23.20
N ILE A 397 25.71 6.65 23.08
CA ILE A 397 25.95 6.01 21.78
C ILE A 397 24.88 4.94 21.55
N THR A 398 24.21 5.02 20.40
CA THR A 398 23.24 4.04 19.94
C THR A 398 23.73 3.38 18.66
N SER A 399 23.04 2.34 18.16
CA SER A 399 23.35 1.70 16.89
C SER A 399 23.22 2.63 15.66
N ILE A 400 22.58 3.80 15.83
CA ILE A 400 22.45 4.82 14.78
C ILE A 400 23.40 6.02 15.00
N GLY A 401 24.27 5.93 16.01
CA GLY A 401 25.26 6.96 16.35
C GLY A 401 25.00 7.66 17.69
N PRO A 402 25.76 8.73 17.98
CA PRO A 402 25.61 9.50 19.20
C PRO A 402 24.29 10.27 19.23
N VAL A 403 23.62 10.25 20.38
CA VAL A 403 22.35 10.94 20.65
C VAL A 403 22.52 11.76 21.92
N LYS A 404 22.05 13.01 21.92
CA LYS A 404 22.05 13.86 23.11
C LYS A 404 21.01 13.37 24.11
N VAL A 405 21.37 13.36 25.39
CA VAL A 405 20.43 13.10 26.49
C VAL A 405 19.70 14.40 26.81
N ILE A 406 18.37 14.37 26.72
CA ILE A 406 17.53 15.55 26.93
C ILE A 406 17.66 16.03 28.37
N GLY A 407 17.83 17.33 28.57
CA GLY A 407 18.11 17.96 29.87
C GLY A 407 19.57 17.88 30.33
N SER A 408 20.50 17.36 29.50
CA SER A 408 21.94 17.43 29.78
C SER A 408 22.56 18.76 29.35
N ASP A 409 23.61 19.17 30.06
CA ASP A 409 24.29 20.47 29.88
C ASP A 409 25.33 20.45 28.74
N VAL A 410 24.94 19.90 27.59
CA VAL A 410 25.77 19.84 26.38
C VAL A 410 25.02 20.44 25.19
N PRO A 411 25.72 21.05 24.20
CA PRO A 411 25.08 21.64 23.03
C PRO A 411 24.35 20.57 22.19
N GLU A 412 23.46 20.99 21.30
CA GLU A 412 22.93 20.06 20.30
C GLU A 412 24.06 19.61 19.36
N ILE A 413 23.99 18.36 18.85
CA ILE A 413 25.04 17.82 17.97
C ILE A 413 25.26 18.72 16.76
N PHE A 414 24.20 19.29 16.18
CA PHE A 414 24.27 20.17 15.02
C PHE A 414 24.85 21.56 15.35
N GLU A 415 24.86 21.96 16.62
CA GLU A 415 25.42 23.22 17.13
C GLU A 415 26.89 23.07 17.60
N MET A 416 27.36 21.82 17.79
CA MET A 416 28.76 21.55 18.12
C MET A 416 29.72 22.08 17.04
N LYS A 417 30.90 22.55 17.45
CA LYS A 417 32.01 22.82 16.53
C LYS A 417 32.41 21.54 15.80
N PHE A 418 32.89 21.69 14.57
CA PHE A 418 33.27 20.55 13.72
C PHE A 418 34.27 19.60 14.40
N GLU A 419 35.29 20.14 15.07
CA GLU A 419 36.31 19.31 15.75
C GLU A 419 35.74 18.51 16.92
N ASP A 420 34.90 19.12 17.75
CA ASP A 420 34.25 18.44 18.88
C ASP A 420 33.28 17.35 18.38
N ARG A 421 32.56 17.64 17.29
CA ARG A 421 31.69 16.67 16.63
C ARG A 421 32.50 15.51 16.07
N LYS A 422 33.61 15.79 15.40
CA LYS A 422 34.49 14.76 14.83
C LYS A 422 35.00 13.80 15.91
N VAL A 423 35.48 14.31 17.04
CA VAL A 423 35.91 13.48 18.18
C VAL A 423 34.79 12.58 18.69
N LEU A 424 33.57 13.11 18.85
CA LEU A 424 32.42 12.32 19.29
C LEU A 424 32.09 11.17 18.33
N PHE A 425 32.12 11.42 17.02
CA PHE A 425 31.85 10.39 16.01
C PHE A 425 33.02 9.40 15.84
N ASP A 426 34.27 9.84 15.99
CA ASP A 426 35.43 8.96 15.95
C ASP A 426 35.43 8.00 17.15
N ASN A 427 35.15 8.48 18.37
CA ASN A 427 34.98 7.64 19.56
C ASN A 427 33.82 6.64 19.39
N CYS A 428 32.72 7.08 18.77
CA CYS A 428 31.59 6.20 18.46
C CYS A 428 32.01 5.07 17.51
N ARG A 429 32.81 5.36 16.49
CA ARG A 429 33.30 4.37 15.53
C ARG A 429 34.26 3.36 16.19
N GLU A 430 35.16 3.82 17.06
CA GLU A 430 36.06 2.93 17.79
C GLU A 430 35.29 1.94 18.66
N ILE A 431 34.28 2.42 19.40
CA ILE A 431 33.42 1.57 20.23
C ILE A 431 32.66 0.57 19.36
N MET A 432 32.04 1.00 18.26
CA MET A 432 31.32 0.09 17.36
C MET A 432 32.21 -0.99 16.74
N ASN A 433 33.42 -0.63 16.30
CA ASN A 433 34.37 -1.58 15.71
C ASN A 433 34.88 -2.60 16.74
N SER A 434 35.03 -2.21 18.01
CA SER A 434 35.44 -3.14 19.08
C SER A 434 34.42 -4.25 19.36
N TYR A 435 33.15 -4.05 19.01
CA TYR A 435 32.10 -5.08 19.09
C TYR A 435 32.00 -5.99 17.87
N GLU A 436 32.65 -5.66 16.74
CA GLU A 436 32.72 -6.53 15.54
C GLU A 436 33.92 -7.49 15.57
N GLU A 437 34.87 -7.28 16.50
CA GLU A 437 36.07 -8.13 16.69
C GLU A 437 35.92 -9.19 17.82
N GLU A 438 34.77 -9.22 18.51
CA GLU A 438 34.33 -10.31 19.42
C GLU A 438 33.28 -11.20 18.75
#